data_AF-A0A6I9W2Z4-F1
#
_entry.id   AF-A0A6I9W2Z4-F1
#
_cell.length_a   1.000
_cell.length_b   1.000
_cell.length_c   1.000
_cell.angle_alpha   90.00
_cell.angle_beta   90.00
_cell.angle_gamma   90.00
#
_symmetry.space_group_name_H-M   'P 1'
#
loop_
_entity.id
_entity.type
_entity.pdbx_description
1 polymer ?
#
loop_
_entity_poly.entity_id
_entity_poly.type
_entity_poly.pdbx_seq_one_letter_code
_entity_poly.pdbx_strand_id
1 'polypeptide(L)'
;VRAKQAAKALEAMMRTPNADKEAALYSRLPELAKLLRNIFVAEKKGVLPMEAIIQKLDNSFRVKLTLQEIEDHIRQLCKLLPMWVSIHNVRKVDYLKLDKNVELTKVIKRLEILADDKVKIAS
;
A
#
# COMPACT_ATOMS: atom_id res chain seq x y z
N VAL A 1 7.24 46.09 19.95
CA VAL A 1 8.21 45.23 19.22
C VAL A 1 7.90 43.77 19.54
N ARG A 2 7.10 43.08 18.71
CA ARG A 2 6.59 41.71 18.93
C ARG A 2 6.92 40.80 17.74
N ALA A 3 8.20 40.58 17.44
CA ALA A 3 8.55 39.65 16.37
C ALA A 3 10.00 39.19 16.55
N LYS A 4 10.21 38.08 17.28
CA LYS A 4 11.44 37.27 17.18
C LYS A 4 11.45 36.03 18.08
N GLN A 5 10.34 35.32 18.28
CA GLN A 5 10.37 34.00 18.92
C GLN A 5 9.29 33.08 18.35
N ALA A 6 9.43 32.66 17.09
CA ALA A 6 8.56 31.62 16.51
C ALA A 6 9.16 30.94 15.26
N ALA A 7 10.49 30.85 15.14
CA ALA A 7 11.11 30.32 13.90
C ALA A 7 12.23 29.31 14.15
N LYS A 8 12.18 28.55 15.27
CA LYS A 8 13.20 27.54 15.56
C LYS A 8 12.69 26.21 16.12
N ALA A 9 11.38 25.97 16.05
CA ALA A 9 10.75 24.74 16.54
C ALA A 9 10.01 23.93 15.45
N LEU A 10 10.13 24.28 14.16
CA LEU A 10 9.48 23.51 13.09
C LEU A 10 10.44 22.55 12.36
N GLU A 11 11.74 22.85 12.30
CA GLU A 11 12.65 22.11 11.43
C GLU A 11 13.22 20.82 12.05
N ALA A 12 13.11 20.65 13.37
CA ALA A 12 13.49 19.41 14.05
C ALA A 12 12.35 18.36 14.12
N MET A 13 11.12 18.73 13.73
CA MET A 13 9.94 17.84 13.78
C MET A 13 9.39 17.44 12.40
N MET A 14 9.88 18.03 11.30
CA MET A 14 9.36 17.72 9.96
C MET A 14 10.03 16.53 9.28
N ARG A 15 11.13 15.97 9.82
CA ARG A 15 11.81 14.82 9.22
C ARG A 15 11.23 13.46 9.62
N THR A 16 10.44 13.38 10.69
CA THR A 16 10.04 12.11 11.32
C THR A 16 8.59 11.61 11.10
N PRO A 17 7.54 12.43 10.85
CA PRO A 17 6.19 11.88 10.73
C PRO A 17 5.95 11.19 9.38
N ASN A 18 6.73 11.49 8.35
CA ASN A 18 6.56 10.87 7.03
C ASN A 18 7.20 9.47 6.98
N ALA A 19 8.40 9.31 7.55
CA ALA A 19 9.09 8.03 7.60
C ALA A 19 8.36 7.00 8.48
N ASP A 20 7.82 7.44 9.63
CA ASP A 20 7.03 6.59 10.52
C ASP A 20 5.69 6.16 9.87
N LYS A 21 5.02 7.09 9.19
CA LYS A 21 3.84 6.77 8.36
C LYS A 21 4.19 5.79 7.25
N GLU A 22 5.28 6.02 6.51
CA GLU A 22 5.74 5.08 5.48
C GLU A 22 6.04 3.70 6.07
N ALA A 23 6.76 3.60 7.18
CA ALA A 23 7.04 2.33 7.84
C ALA A 23 5.74 1.61 8.25
N ALA A 24 4.76 2.35 8.79
CA ALA A 24 3.45 1.81 9.14
C ALA A 24 2.64 1.34 7.90
N LEU A 25 2.74 2.05 6.77
CA LEU A 25 2.14 1.63 5.49
C LEU A 25 2.79 0.33 4.99
N TYR A 26 4.12 0.26 5.01
CA TYR A 26 4.85 -0.92 4.57
C TYR A 26 4.56 -2.15 5.45
N SER A 27 4.46 -1.97 6.76
CA SER A 27 4.06 -3.04 7.69
C SER A 27 2.67 -3.62 7.38
N ARG A 28 1.80 -2.88 6.67
CA ARG A 28 0.45 -3.31 6.28
C ARG A 28 0.38 -3.91 4.88
N LEU A 29 1.39 -3.71 4.03
CA LEU A 29 1.46 -4.32 2.69
C LEU A 29 1.27 -5.85 2.68
N PRO A 30 1.90 -6.65 3.59
CA PRO A 30 1.67 -8.10 3.59
C PRO A 30 0.21 -8.47 3.93
N GLU A 31 -0.42 -7.76 4.86
CA GLU A 31 -1.85 -7.95 5.17
C GLU A 31 -2.73 -7.61 3.96
N LEU A 32 -2.47 -6.46 3.31
CA LEU A 32 -3.12 -6.05 2.06
C LEU A 32 -2.97 -7.10 0.96
N ALA A 33 -1.78 -7.67 0.79
CA ALA A 33 -1.53 -8.67 -0.21
C ALA A 33 -2.36 -9.95 0.02
N LYS A 34 -2.53 -10.38 1.28
CA LYS A 34 -3.42 -11.51 1.63
C LYS A 34 -4.88 -11.19 1.30
N LEU A 35 -5.36 -10.01 1.71
CA LEU A 35 -6.73 -9.57 1.43
C LEU A 35 -6.98 -9.46 -0.08
N LEU A 36 -6.04 -8.88 -0.82
CA LEU A 36 -6.10 -8.77 -2.27
C LEU A 36 -6.21 -10.17 -2.91
N ARG A 37 -5.35 -11.11 -2.54
CA ARG A 37 -5.43 -12.49 -3.03
C ARG A 37 -6.79 -13.12 -2.74
N ASN A 38 -7.32 -12.94 -1.52
CA ASN A 38 -8.64 -13.45 -1.15
C ASN A 38 -9.76 -12.86 -2.00
N ILE A 39 -9.73 -11.56 -2.31
CA ILE A 39 -10.71 -10.89 -3.18
C ILE A 39 -10.69 -11.50 -4.58
N PHE A 40 -9.51 -11.70 -5.17
CA PHE A 40 -9.38 -12.31 -6.51
C PHE A 40 -9.83 -13.78 -6.53
N VAL A 41 -9.53 -14.54 -5.47
CA VAL A 41 -10.00 -15.93 -5.32
C VAL A 41 -11.52 -15.98 -5.18
N ALA A 42 -12.11 -15.08 -4.39
CA ALA A 42 -13.56 -14.97 -4.21
C ALA A 42 -14.29 -14.58 -5.50
N GLU A 43 -13.77 -13.61 -6.25
CA GLU A 43 -14.32 -13.22 -7.56
C GLU A 43 -14.09 -14.27 -8.66
N LYS A 44 -13.17 -15.23 -8.45
CA LYS A 44 -12.72 -16.20 -9.46
C LYS A 44 -12.24 -15.55 -10.77
N LYS A 45 -11.79 -14.30 -10.69
CA LYS A 45 -11.27 -13.51 -11.82
C LYS A 45 -9.80 -13.21 -11.58
N GLY A 46 -9.00 -13.24 -12.64
CA GLY A 46 -7.58 -12.84 -12.60
C GLY A 46 -7.35 -11.34 -12.85
N VAL A 47 -8.40 -10.62 -13.23
CA VAL A 47 -8.38 -9.17 -13.51
C VAL A 47 -9.65 -8.57 -12.93
N LEU A 48 -9.50 -7.48 -12.18
CA LEU A 48 -10.61 -6.74 -11.57
C LEU A 48 -10.38 -5.23 -11.71
N PRO A 49 -11.44 -4.42 -11.86
CA PRO A 49 -11.30 -2.97 -11.89
C PRO A 49 -10.83 -2.46 -10.52
N MET A 50 -9.93 -1.47 -10.52
CA MET A 50 -9.32 -0.86 -9.34
C MET A 50 -10.40 -0.43 -8.34
N GLU A 51 -11.46 0.22 -8.83
CA GLU A 51 -12.57 0.71 -8.01
C GLU A 51 -13.27 -0.42 -7.24
N ALA A 52 -13.52 -1.58 -7.88
CA ALA A 52 -14.12 -2.72 -7.20
C ALA A 52 -13.19 -3.30 -6.13
N ILE A 53 -11.89 -3.31 -6.38
CA ILE A 53 -10.90 -3.80 -5.42
C ILE A 53 -10.83 -2.86 -4.21
N ILE A 54 -10.78 -1.54 -4.46
CA ILE A 54 -10.76 -0.53 -3.41
C ILE A 54 -12.01 -0.66 -2.53
N GLN A 55 -13.20 -0.77 -3.12
CA GLN A 55 -14.46 -0.97 -2.38
C GLN A 55 -14.46 -2.27 -1.56
N LYS A 56 -13.93 -3.36 -2.11
CA LYS A 56 -13.82 -4.65 -1.39
C LYS A 56 -12.82 -4.59 -0.26
N LEU A 57 -11.69 -3.91 -0.47
CA LEU A 57 -10.66 -3.70 0.54
C LEU A 57 -11.18 -2.80 1.65
N ASP A 58 -11.88 -1.71 1.33
CA ASP A 58 -12.52 -0.81 2.30
C ASP A 58 -13.44 -1.60 3.25
N ASN A 59 -14.29 -2.48 2.70
CA ASN A 59 -15.18 -3.33 3.49
C ASN A 59 -14.43 -4.45 4.27
N SER A 60 -13.28 -4.90 3.78
CA SER A 60 -12.49 -5.97 4.41
C SER A 60 -11.49 -5.45 5.44
N PHE A 61 -11.14 -4.16 5.37
CA PHE A 61 -10.17 -3.54 6.25
C PHE A 61 -10.83 -3.18 7.59
N ARG A 62 -10.23 -3.65 8.69
CA ARG A 62 -10.63 -3.20 10.04
C ARG A 62 -10.16 -1.78 10.37
N VAL A 63 -9.19 -1.27 9.62
CA VAL A 63 -8.63 0.07 9.81
C VAL A 63 -9.35 1.04 8.87
N LYS A 64 -9.75 2.21 9.39
CA LYS A 64 -10.29 3.31 8.57
C LYS A 64 -9.21 3.88 7.67
N LEU A 65 -9.00 3.28 6.51
CA LEU A 65 -8.23 3.85 5.41
C LEU A 65 -9.21 4.57 4.47
N THR A 66 -8.78 5.67 3.87
CA THR A 66 -9.56 6.30 2.81
C THR A 66 -9.36 5.53 1.49
N LEU A 67 -10.29 5.67 0.57
CA LEU A 67 -10.21 5.04 -0.76
C LEU A 67 -8.90 5.38 -1.49
N GLN A 68 -8.42 6.61 -1.32
CA GLN A 68 -7.16 7.08 -1.90
C GLN A 68 -5.94 6.39 -1.28
N GLU A 69 -5.93 6.19 0.04
CA GLU A 69 -4.86 5.44 0.70
C GLU A 69 -4.84 4.00 0.20
N ILE A 70 -6.00 3.33 0.11
CA ILE A 70 -6.09 1.96 -0.42
C ILE A 70 -5.56 1.90 -1.85
N GLU A 71 -5.91 2.87 -2.69
CA GLU A 71 -5.40 2.97 -4.05
C GLU A 71 -3.88 3.08 -4.08
N ASP A 72 -3.30 3.97 -3.26
CA ASP A 72 -1.86 4.15 -3.17
C ASP A 72 -1.15 2.87 -2.75
N HIS A 73 -1.69 2.13 -1.77
CA HIS A 73 -1.14 0.84 -1.36
C HIS A 73 -1.13 -0.18 -2.51
N ILE A 74 -2.20 -0.26 -3.30
CA ILE A 74 -2.26 -1.18 -4.45
C ILE A 74 -1.23 -0.76 -5.52
N ARG A 75 -1.12 0.55 -5.80
CA ARG A 75 -0.11 1.09 -6.71
C ARG A 75 1.30 0.78 -6.20
N GLN A 76 1.53 0.89 -4.89
CA GLN A 76 2.79 0.53 -4.25
C GLN A 76 3.10 -0.96 -4.42
N LEU A 77 2.13 -1.85 -4.21
CA LEU A 77 2.28 -3.29 -4.43
C LEU A 77 2.68 -3.60 -5.89
N CYS A 78 2.09 -2.92 -6.87
CA CYS A 78 2.47 -3.07 -8.28
C CYS A 78 3.87 -2.57 -8.58
N LYS A 79 4.32 -1.50 -7.93
CA LYS A 79 5.70 -1.02 -8.06
C LYS A 79 6.71 -1.98 -7.45
N LEU A 80 6.40 -2.54 -6.28
CA LEU A 80 7.29 -3.45 -5.56
C LEU A 80 7.33 -4.85 -6.18
N LEU A 81 6.20 -5.34 -6.67
CA LEU A 81 6.02 -6.71 -7.17
C LEU A 81 5.27 -6.73 -8.51
N PRO A 82 5.83 -6.14 -9.57
CA PRO A 82 5.18 -6.10 -10.89
C PRO A 82 4.92 -7.49 -11.47
N MET A 83 5.73 -8.48 -11.09
CA MET A 83 5.55 -9.89 -11.49
C MET A 83 4.31 -10.55 -10.87
N TRP A 84 3.83 -10.04 -9.71
CA TRP A 84 2.68 -10.60 -9.02
C TRP A 84 1.40 -9.85 -9.33
N VAL A 85 1.45 -8.51 -9.27
CA VAL A 85 0.31 -7.64 -9.53
C VAL A 85 0.73 -6.55 -10.51
N SER A 86 -0.13 -6.28 -11.48
CA SER A 86 0.11 -5.29 -12.53
C SER A 86 -1.14 -4.47 -12.77
N ILE A 87 -0.98 -3.16 -12.94
CA ILE A 87 -2.08 -2.25 -13.31
C ILE A 87 -2.11 -2.11 -14.83
N HIS A 88 -3.30 -2.29 -15.40
CA HIS A 88 -3.61 -2.12 -16.80
C HIS A 88 -4.67 -1.03 -16.95
N ASN A 89 -4.33 0.07 -17.59
CA ASN A 89 -5.32 1.11 -17.89
C ASN A 89 -6.08 0.75 -19.18
N VAL A 90 -7.41 0.67 -19.09
CA VAL A 90 -8.28 0.38 -20.23
C VAL A 90 -9.45 1.36 -20.23
N ARG A 91 -9.61 2.16 -21.29
CA ARG A 91 -10.73 3.11 -21.45
C ARG A 91 -10.91 4.05 -20.24
N LYS A 92 -9.81 4.61 -19.71
CA LYS A 92 -9.78 5.47 -18.50
C LYS A 92 -10.11 4.75 -17.18
N VAL A 93 -10.25 3.43 -17.19
CA VAL A 93 -10.43 2.63 -15.98
C VAL A 93 -9.16 1.86 -15.72
N ASP A 94 -8.61 1.98 -14.51
CA ASP A 94 -7.50 1.16 -14.06
C ASP A 94 -8.02 -0.24 -13.69
N TYR A 95 -7.43 -1.27 -14.26
CA TYR A 95 -7.68 -2.67 -13.92
C TYR A 95 -6.45 -3.26 -13.27
N LEU A 96 -6.63 -3.97 -12.18
CA LEU A 96 -5.57 -4.73 -11.55
C LEU A 96 -5.63 -6.17 -12.04
N LYS A 97 -4.50 -6.64 -12.56
CA LYS A 97 -4.26 -8.04 -12.88
C LYS A 97 -3.43 -8.67 -11.76
N LEU A 98 -3.88 -9.81 -11.27
CA LEU A 98 -3.15 -10.61 -10.28
C LEU A 98 -2.74 -11.93 -10.91
N ASP A 99 -1.46 -12.26 -10.80
CA ASP A 99 -0.94 -13.54 -11.26
C ASP A 99 -1.11 -14.60 -10.17
N LYS A 100 -1.94 -15.60 -10.47
CA LYS A 100 -2.25 -16.70 -9.54
C LYS A 100 -1.14 -17.74 -9.42
N ASN A 101 -0.21 -17.79 -10.38
CA ASN A 101 0.92 -18.73 -10.39
C ASN A 101 2.01 -18.31 -9.41
N VAL A 102 2.04 -17.02 -9.05
CA VAL A 102 2.96 -16.53 -8.03
C VAL A 102 2.50 -16.98 -6.65
N GLU A 103 3.43 -17.59 -5.92
CA GLU A 103 3.22 -18.04 -4.55
C GLU A 103 3.08 -16.86 -3.59
N LEU A 104 1.92 -16.76 -2.93
CA LEU A 104 1.65 -15.71 -1.95
C LEU A 104 2.71 -15.68 -0.84
N THR A 105 3.18 -16.83 -0.37
CA THR A 105 4.22 -16.90 0.67
C THR A 105 5.49 -16.16 0.27
N LYS A 106 5.91 -16.24 -1.00
CA LYS A 106 7.08 -15.51 -1.51
C LYS A 106 6.82 -14.01 -1.57
N VAL A 107 5.62 -13.62 -2.01
CA VAL A 107 5.16 -12.22 -2.04
C VAL A 107 5.20 -11.63 -0.64
N ILE A 108 4.57 -12.29 0.34
CA ILE A 108 4.51 -11.85 1.73
C ILE A 108 5.90 -11.71 2.31
N LYS A 109 6.75 -12.74 2.17
CA LYS A 109 8.13 -12.69 2.66
C LYS A 109 8.91 -11.51 2.06
N ARG A 110 8.70 -11.21 0.77
CA ARG A 110 9.34 -10.06 0.11
C ARG A 110 8.83 -8.74 0.67
N LEU A 111 7.53 -8.62 0.92
CA LEU A 111 6.91 -7.43 1.51
C LEU A 111 7.36 -7.22 2.96
N GLU A 112 7.50 -8.30 3.74
CA GLU A 112 8.02 -8.25 5.12
C GLU A 112 9.47 -7.76 5.15
N ILE A 113 10.32 -8.25 4.25
CA ILE A 113 11.71 -7.76 4.12
C ILE A 113 11.73 -6.27 3.76
N LEU A 114 10.89 -5.83 2.83
CA LEU A 114 10.78 -4.42 2.45
C LEU A 114 10.26 -3.55 3.58
N ALA A 115 9.35 -4.07 4.41
CA ALA A 115 8.83 -3.38 5.58
C ALA A 115 9.90 -3.25 6.68
N ASP A 116 10.65 -4.32 6.96
CA ASP A 116 11.76 -4.29 7.91
C ASP A 116 12.88 -3.32 7.47
N ASP A 117 13.21 -3.30 6.18
CA ASP A 117 14.17 -2.36 5.59
C ASP A 117 13.72 -0.90 5.82
N LYS A 118 12.45 -0.59 5.54
CA LYS A 118 11.89 0.74 5.76
C LYS A 118 11.83 1.14 7.24
N VAL A 119 11.50 0.20 8.13
CA VAL A 119 11.49 0.44 9.59
C VAL A 119 12.91 0.75 10.09
N LYS A 120 13.93 0.04 9.59
CA LYS A 120 15.34 0.26 9.96
C LYS A 120 15.88 1.60 9.50
N ILE A 121 15.44 2.10 8.34
CA ILE A 121 15.83 3.42 7.82
C ILE A 121 15.14 4.55 8.60
N ALA A 122 13.99 4.28 9.22
CA ALA A 122 13.24 5.23 10.03
C ALA A 122 13.65 5.28 11.51
N SER A 123 14.51 4.35 11.96
CA SER A 123 14.96 4.19 13.36
C SER A 123 16.29 4.89 13.65
#